data_AF-C2K098-F1
#
_entry.id   AF-C2K098-F1
#
_cell.length_a   1.000
_cell.length_b   1.000
_cell.length_c   1.000
_cell.angle_alpha   90.00
_cell.angle_beta   90.00
_cell.angle_gamma   90.00
#
_symmetry.space_group_name_H-M   'P 1'
#
loop_
_entity.id
_entity.type
_entity.pdbx_description
1 polymer ?
#
loop_
_entity_poly.entity_id
_entity_poly.type
_entity_poly.pdbx_seq_one_letter_code
_entity_poly.pdbx_strand_id
1 'polypeptide(L)' 'SWQAGKTYNFGLYPAGDEWQLALSDGETGKNYLSDAFKFGGEQKLQLKETTAQPEGERANLRVITQNRQALSDITAILPD' A
#
# COMPACT_ATOMS: atom_id res chain seq x y z
N SER A 1 22.44 14.80 -1.81
CA SER A 1 21.48 14.82 -0.68
C SER A 1 20.51 13.68 -0.92
N TRP A 2 20.73 12.53 -0.29
CA TRP A 2 19.73 11.47 -0.31
C TRP A 2 18.54 12.02 0.47
N GLN A 3 17.42 12.25 -0.20
CA GLN A 3 16.18 12.55 0.48
C GLN A 3 15.95 11.36 1.41
N ALA A 4 16.10 11.56 2.72
CA ALA A 4 15.47 10.72 3.72
C ALA A 4 13.96 10.96 3.61
N GLY A 5 13.42 10.61 2.45
CA GLY A 5 11.99 10.56 2.20
C GLY A 5 11.51 9.42 3.08
N LYS A 6 10.84 9.81 4.16
CA LYS A 6 10.14 8.96 5.12
C LYS A 6 9.82 7.58 4.53
N THR A 7 10.51 6.55 5.02
CA THR A 7 10.35 5.19 4.51
C THR A 7 9.07 4.60 5.07
N TYR A 8 8.05 4.46 4.23
CA TYR A 8 6.85 3.71 4.57
C TYR A 8 7.05 2.25 4.19
N ASN A 9 6.85 1.35 5.16
CA ASN A 9 6.75 -0.06 4.89
C ASN A 9 5.40 -0.32 4.23
N PHE A 10 5.39 -0.82 3.00
CA PHE A 10 4.15 -1.18 2.32
C PHE A 10 3.89 -2.69 2.40
N GLY A 11 2.62 -3.07 2.42
CA GLY A 11 2.14 -4.42 2.27
C GLY A 11 0.89 -4.42 1.40
N LEU A 12 0.79 -5.36 0.49
CA LEU A 12 -0.43 -5.59 -0.29
C LEU A 12 -1.16 -6.77 0.32
N TYR A 13 -2.47 -6.65 0.47
CA TYR A 13 -3.31 -7.68 1.05
C TYR A 13 -4.41 -8.01 0.05
N PRO A 14 -4.63 -9.30 -0.27
CA PRO A 14 -5.77 -9.68 -1.09
C PRO A 14 -7.07 -9.46 -0.30
N ALA A 15 -8.06 -8.85 -0.95
CA ALA A 15 -9.40 -8.62 -0.44
C ALA A 15 -10.42 -9.21 -1.43
N GLY A 16 -10.55 -10.53 -1.44
CA GLY A 16 -11.30 -11.26 -2.47
C GLY A 16 -10.59 -11.20 -3.83
N ASP A 17 -11.26 -10.66 -4.84
CA ASP A 17 -10.70 -10.43 -6.19
C ASP A 17 -9.97 -9.07 -6.32
N GLU A 18 -9.89 -8.33 -5.22
CA GLU A 18 -9.30 -7.00 -5.13
C GLU A 18 -8.08 -7.01 -4.20
N TRP A 19 -7.44 -5.87 -4.08
CA TRP A 19 -6.24 -5.65 -3.29
C TRP A 19 -6.42 -4.46 -2.38
N GLN A 20 -5.77 -4.51 -1.22
CA GLN A 20 -5.65 -3.37 -0.32
C GLN A 20 -4.17 -3.07 -0.10
N LEU A 21 -3.82 -1.79 -0.26
CA LEU A 21 -2.50 -1.27 0.07
C LEU A 21 -2.51 -0.82 1.53
N ALA A 22 -1.68 -1.44 2.35
CA ALA A 22 -1.40 -1.03 3.70
C ALA A 22 -0.01 -0.41 3.76
N LEU A 23 0.11 0.77 4.38
CA LEU A 23 1.37 1.42 4.68
C LEU A 23 1.58 1.47 6.20
N SER A 24 2.82 1.33 6.64
CA SER A 24 3.23 1.50 8.03
C SER A 24 4.38 2.48 8.08
N ASP A 25 4.19 3.55 8.84
CA ASP A 25 5.20 4.55 9.13
C ASP A 25 6.12 4.04 10.24
N GLY A 26 7.37 3.71 9.90
CA GLY A 26 8.35 3.22 10.87
C GLY A 26 8.81 4.28 11.87
N GLU A 27 8.61 5.57 11.59
CA GLU A 27 9.02 6.66 12.47
C GLU A 27 7.96 6.97 13.52
N THR A 28 6.69 7.00 13.12
CA THR A 28 5.57 7.36 14.00
C THR A 28 4.82 6.16 14.56
N GLY A 29 4.99 4.97 13.96
CA GLY A 29 4.21 3.77 14.27
C GLY A 29 2.78 3.81 13.71
N LYS A 30 2.42 4.83 12.94
CA LYS A 30 1.09 4.94 12.31
C LYS A 30 0.93 3.93 11.19
N ASN A 31 -0.27 3.35 11.10
CA ASN A 31 -0.65 2.50 9.98
C ASN A 31 -1.70 3.22 9.13
N TYR A 32 -1.66 2.97 7.84
CA TYR A 32 -2.59 3.50 6.87
C TYR A 32 -3.07 2.38 5.97
N LEU A 33 -4.34 2.41 5.59
CA LEU A 33 -4.96 1.40 4.76
C LEU A 33 -5.82 2.05 3.69
N SER A 34 -5.72 1.55 2.46
CA SER A 34 -6.57 1.97 1.35
C SER A 34 -7.85 1.15 1.29
N ASP A 35 -8.85 1.71 0.62
CA ASP A 35 -10.00 0.92 0.16
C ASP A 35 -9.54 -0.13 -0.87
N ALA A 36 -10.37 -1.16 -1.06
CA ALA A 36 -10.08 -2.21 -2.03
C ALA A 36 -9.98 -1.64 -3.46
N PHE A 37 -8.94 -2.07 -4.18
CA PHE A 37 -8.64 -1.61 -5.53
C PHE A 37 -8.21 -2.78 -6.42
N LYS A 38 -8.26 -2.58 -7.73
CA LYS A 38 -7.74 -3.53 -8.71
C LYS A 38 -6.53 -2.94 -9.42
N PHE A 39 -5.54 -3.76 -9.69
CA PHE A 39 -4.40 -3.34 -10.51
C PHE A 39 -4.89 -2.94 -11.90
N GLY A 40 -4.48 -1.74 -12.33
CA GLY A 40 -4.78 -1.22 -13.65
C GLY A 40 -4.36 0.24 -13.73
N GLY A 41 -3.55 0.57 -14.74
CA GLY A 41 -3.11 1.92 -15.09
C GLY A 41 -2.74 2.85 -13.92
N GLU A 42 -2.70 4.15 -14.22
CA GLU A 42 -2.50 5.19 -13.21
C GLU A 42 -3.73 5.30 -12.31
N GLN A 43 -3.52 5.16 -11.01
CA GLN A 43 -4.59 5.31 -10.01
C GLN A 43 -4.07 5.94 -8.72
N LYS A 44 -4.96 6.69 -8.06
CA LYS A 44 -4.65 7.33 -6.79
C LYS A 44 -5.42 6.65 -5.67
N LEU A 45 -4.70 6.04 -4.74
CA LEU A 45 -5.29 5.36 -3.60
C LEU A 45 -5.32 6.30 -2.41
N GLN A 46 -6.53 6.66 -1.96
CA GLN A 46 -6.69 7.36 -0.69
C GLN A 46 -6.50 6.38 0.45
N LEU A 47 -5.58 6.72 1.35
CA LEU A 47 -5.30 5.96 2.55
C LEU A 47 -6.05 6.58 3.72
N LYS A 48 -6.48 5.73 4.64
CA LYS A 48 -7.11 6.09 5.91
C LYS A 48 -6.19 5.62 7.03
N GLU A 49 -5.98 6.47 8.03
CA GLU A 49 -5.26 6.06 9.24
C GLU A 49 -6.05 4.91 9.89
N THR A 50 -5.34 3.85 10.25
CA THR A 50 -5.90 2.66 10.86
C THR A 50 -5.06 2.27 12.06
N THR A 51 -5.70 1.68 13.06
CA THR A 51 -5.02 1.12 14.23
C THR A 51 -4.44 -0.26 13.96
N ALA A 52 -4.92 -0.96 12.94
CA ALA A 52 -4.50 -2.31 12.58
C ALA A 52 -4.35 -2.50 11.06
N GLN A 53 -3.40 -3.34 10.67
CA GLN A 53 -3.29 -3.82 9.29
C GLN A 53 -4.35 -4.90 9.00
N PRO A 54 -4.71 -5.12 7.73
CA PRO A 54 -5.66 -6.17 7.36
C PRO A 54 -5.26 -7.54 7.91
N GLU A 55 -6.26 -8.26 8.42
CA GLU A 55 -6.11 -9.68 8.75
C GLU A 55 -6.03 -10.48 7.45
N GLY A 56 -4.89 -11.11 7.20
CA GLY A 56 -4.68 -11.88 5.98
C GLY A 56 -3.22 -12.06 5.62
N GLU A 57 -2.98 -12.92 4.65
CA GLU A 57 -1.63 -13.15 4.14
C GLU A 57 -1.22 -11.99 3.22
N ARG A 58 -0.09 -11.35 3.53
CA ARG A 58 0.51 -10.35 2.65
C ARG A 58 0.84 -10.99 1.30
N ALA A 59 0.65 -10.23 0.23
CA ALA A 59 1.07 -10.60 -1.10
C ALA A 59 2.54 -11.01 -1.09
N ASN A 60 2.82 -12.19 -1.63
CA ASN A 60 4.18 -12.68 -1.75
C ASN A 60 4.97 -11.89 -2.82
N LEU A 61 6.29 -12.05 -2.82
CA LEU A 61 7.19 -11.37 -3.77
C LEU A 61 6.84 -11.65 -5.24
N ARG A 62 6.26 -12.82 -5.55
CA ARG A 62 5.85 -13.17 -6.90
C ARG A 62 4.73 -12.24 -7.38
N VAL A 63 3.72 -11.99 -6.55
CA VAL A 63 2.63 -11.06 -6.86
C VAL A 63 3.16 -9.64 -7.07
N ILE A 64 4.06 -9.19 -6.19
CA ILE A 64 4.67 -7.85 -6.30
C ILE A 64 5.43 -7.71 -7.62
N THR A 65 6.23 -8.73 -7.99
CA THR A 65 7.00 -8.71 -9.23
C THR A 65 6.10 -8.73 -10.46
N GLN A 66 5.04 -9.54 -10.44
CA GLN A 66 4.08 -9.64 -11.55
C GLN A 66 3.30 -8.33 -11.77
N ASN A 67 3.01 -7.59 -10.70
CA ASN A 67 2.25 -6.35 -10.76
C ASN A 67 3.14 -5.10 -10.68
N ARG A 68 4.47 -5.22 -10.84
CA ARG A 68 5.43 -4.12 -10.62
C ARG A 68 5.10 -2.86 -11.41
N GLN A 69 4.67 -3.00 -12.67
CA GLN A 69 4.30 -1.84 -13.50
C GLN A 69 3.06 -1.15 -12.91
N ALA A 70 1.97 -1.89 -12.69
CA ALA A 70 0.76 -1.35 -12.10
C ALA A 70 1.01 -0.72 -10.72
N LEU A 71 1.88 -1.33 -9.90
CA LEU A 71 2.29 -0.77 -8.61
C LEU A 71 3.07 0.54 -8.76
N SER A 72 3.84 0.70 -9.83
CA SER A 72 4.57 1.95 -10.12
C SER A 72 3.63 3.08 -10.55
N ASP A 73 2.46 2.72 -11.10
CA ASP A 73 1.43 3.67 -11.54
C ASP A 73 0.47 4.05 -10.39
N ILE A 74 0.64 3.48 -9.19
CA ILE A 74 -0.15 3.82 -8.00
C ILE A 74 0.46 5.01 -7.28
N THR A 75 -0.36 6.04 -7.06
CA THR A 75 -0.05 7.13 -6.15
C THR A 75 -0.83 6.98 -4.86
N ALA A 76 -0.15 6.76 -3.74
CA ALA A 76 -0.78 6.75 -2.42
C ALA A 76 -0.97 8.19 -1.89
N ILE A 77 -2.20 8.52 -1.47
CA ILE A 77 -2.54 9.80 -0.85
C ILE A 77 -2.78 9.54 0.64
N LEU A 78 -1.93 10.08 1.50
CA LEU A 78 -2.08 9.99 2.95
C LEU A 78 -3.11 11.02 3.46
N PRO A 79 -3.81 10.72 4.57
CA PRO A 79 -4.65 11.70 5.25
C PRO A 79 -3.76 12.76 5.95
N ASP A 80 -4.24 14.00 5.99
CA ASP A 80 -3.56 15.14 6.65
C ASP A 80 -3.41 14.96 8.18
#